data_AF-A0A842P3Z1-F1
#
_entry.id   AF-A0A842P3Z1-F1
#
_cell.length_a   1.000
_cell.length_b   1.000
_cell.length_c   1.000
_cell.angle_alpha   90.00
_cell.angle_beta   90.00
_cell.angle_gamma   90.00
#
_symmetry.space_group_name_H-M   'P 1'
#
loop_
_entity.id
_entity.type
_entity.pdbx_description
1 polymer ?
#
loop_
_entity_poly.entity_id
_entity_poly.type
_entity_poly.pdbx_seq_one_letter_code
_entity_poly.pdbx_strand_id
1 'polypeptide(L)'
;MAMLMIIFSESGFAVIRQLEYAFRLPESCKKDPEYVTQFDNMLNGHLVHTVGIFSLVIFCAMLALKFDDLILDLVAIFGSSQWSGQVQESLELQLTYGKVISAMLMLIFVAGLKYILPWNRIASFIESYLPDLSSD
;
A
#
# COMPACT_ATOMS: atom_id res chain seq x y z
N MET A 1 10.50 -11.95 6.84
CA MET A 1 9.33 -12.56 7.53
C MET A 1 9.28 -12.20 9.01
N ALA A 2 10.35 -12.40 9.78
CA ALA A 2 10.38 -12.02 11.21
C ALA A 2 10.08 -10.54 11.49
N MET A 3 10.60 -9.62 10.67
CA MET A 3 10.37 -8.18 10.83
C MET A 3 8.88 -7.79 10.63
N LEU A 4 8.20 -8.39 9.65
CA LEU A 4 6.77 -8.17 9.40
C LEU A 4 5.91 -8.73 10.54
N MET A 5 6.28 -9.89 11.08
CA MET A 5 5.61 -10.49 12.24
C MET A 5 5.74 -9.61 13.48
N ILE A 6 6.91 -8.99 13.71
CA ILE A 6 7.12 -8.05 14.82
C ILE A 6 6.26 -6.80 14.64
N ILE A 7 6.26 -6.18 13.46
CA ILE A 7 5.44 -5.00 13.17
C ILE A 7 3.95 -5.32 13.35
N PHE A 8 3.49 -6.48 12.86
CA PHE A 8 2.11 -6.93 13.03
C PHE A 8 1.75 -7.17 14.50
N SER A 9 2.65 -7.79 15.26
CA SER A 9 2.46 -8.03 16.70
C SER A 9 2.40 -6.71 17.49
N GLU A 10 3.36 -5.81 17.28
CA GLU A 10 3.45 -4.51 17.95
C GLU A 10 2.21 -3.64 17.68
N SER A 11 1.77 -3.59 16.42
CA SER A 11 0.57 -2.85 16.02
C SER A 11 -0.72 -3.48 16.58
N GLY A 12 -0.83 -4.81 16.61
CA GLY A 12 -1.94 -5.51 17.25
C GLY A 12 -2.05 -5.23 18.74
N PHE A 13 -0.92 -5.26 19.46
CA PHE A 13 -0.89 -4.90 20.89
C PHE A 13 -1.21 -3.43 21.14
N ALA A 14 -0.79 -2.53 20.26
CA ALA A 14 -1.12 -1.10 20.36
C ALA A 14 -2.64 -0.86 20.24
N VAL A 15 -3.31 -1.53 19.28
CA VAL A 15 -4.77 -1.45 19.10
C VAL A 15 -5.50 -1.98 20.33
N ILE A 16 -5.10 -3.15 20.86
CA ILE A 16 -5.72 -3.73 22.07
C ILE A 16 -5.60 -2.76 23.25
N ARG A 17 -4.43 -2.15 23.42
CA ARG A 17 -4.17 -1.22 24.52
C ARG A 17 -5.01 0.06 24.39
N GLN A 18 -5.17 0.60 23.17
CA GLN A 18 -6.08 1.71 22.92
C GLN A 18 -7.55 1.36 23.20
N LEU A 19 -7.98 0.15 22.81
CA LEU A 19 -9.31 -0.34 23.10
C LEU A 19 -9.55 -0.43 24.63
N GLU A 20 -8.57 -0.97 25.36
CA GLU A 20 -8.61 -1.07 26.83
C GLU A 20 -8.66 0.31 27.51
N TYR A 21 -7.90 1.28 27.00
CA TYR A 21 -8.00 2.67 27.45
C TYR A 21 -9.38 3.26 27.21
N ALA A 22 -9.98 3.03 26.04
CA ALA A 22 -11.34 3.49 25.73
C ALA A 22 -12.39 2.86 26.68
N PHE A 23 -12.24 1.59 27.04
CA PHE A 23 -13.13 0.93 28.00
C PHE A 23 -12.99 1.44 29.43
N ARG A 24 -11.77 1.82 29.85
CA ARG A 24 -11.46 2.35 31.20
C ARG A 24 -11.88 3.80 31.43
N LEU A 25 -12.31 4.52 30.40
CA LEU A 25 -12.79 5.91 30.56
C LEU A 25 -14.01 5.97 31.51
N PRO A 26 -14.05 6.93 32.46
CA PRO A 26 -15.19 7.13 33.36
C PRO A 26 -16.49 7.33 32.57
N GLU A 27 -17.62 6.80 33.05
CA GLU A 27 -18.92 6.95 32.36
C GLU A 27 -19.32 8.42 32.14
N SER A 28 -18.84 9.35 32.97
CA SER A 28 -19.05 10.78 32.80
C SER A 28 -18.43 11.33 31.51
N CYS A 29 -17.26 10.82 31.10
CA CYS A 29 -16.60 11.20 29.83
C CYS A 29 -17.27 10.54 28.60
N LYS A 30 -18.01 9.43 28.81
CA LYS A 30 -18.79 8.76 27.74
C LYS A 30 -20.10 9.48 27.42
N LYS A 31 -20.56 10.36 28.30
CA LYS A 31 -21.81 11.14 28.15
C LYS A 31 -21.57 12.57 27.70
N ASP A 32 -20.32 13.02 27.66
CA ASP A 32 -19.99 14.34 27.16
C ASP A 32 -20.06 14.33 25.62
N PRO A 33 -21.01 15.06 25.01
CA PRO A 33 -21.18 15.07 23.56
C PRO A 33 -19.93 15.55 22.81
N GLU A 34 -19.09 16.39 23.43
CA GLU A 34 -17.87 16.89 22.80
C GLU A 34 -16.81 15.76 22.65
N TYR A 35 -16.60 14.98 23.72
CA TYR A 35 -15.67 13.84 23.69
C TYR A 35 -16.13 12.71 22.76
N VAL A 36 -17.44 12.45 22.68
CA VAL A 36 -18.00 11.46 21.75
C VAL A 36 -17.74 11.89 20.30
N THR A 37 -17.93 13.16 19.99
CA THR A 37 -17.71 13.71 18.63
C THR A 37 -16.22 13.68 18.26
N GLN A 38 -15.32 14.04 19.18
CA GLN A 38 -13.87 13.96 18.93
C GLN A 38 -13.40 12.53 18.71
N PHE A 39 -13.92 11.58 19.49
CA PHE A 39 -13.60 10.17 19.34
C PHE A 39 -14.12 9.61 18.01
N ASP A 40 -15.35 9.96 17.62
CA ASP A 40 -15.95 9.53 16.35
C ASP A 40 -15.18 10.11 15.15
N ASN A 41 -14.79 11.39 15.20
CA ASN A 41 -13.96 12.02 14.18
C ASN A 41 -12.57 11.36 14.06
N MET A 42 -11.92 11.08 15.20
CA MET A 42 -10.62 10.40 15.22
C MET A 42 -10.72 8.98 14.63
N LEU A 43 -11.75 8.24 15.04
CA LEU A 43 -11.97 6.85 14.66
C LEU A 43 -12.37 6.74 13.18
N ASN A 44 -13.29 7.59 12.73
CA ASN A 44 -13.68 7.68 11.33
C ASN A 44 -12.49 8.08 10.44
N GLY A 45 -11.69 9.05 10.85
CA GLY A 45 -10.45 9.43 10.14
C GLY A 45 -9.45 8.28 10.03
N HIS A 46 -9.20 7.56 11.13
CA HIS A 46 -8.31 6.38 11.12
C HIS A 46 -8.88 5.25 10.27
N LEU A 47 -10.20 5.05 10.26
CA LEU A 47 -10.86 4.01 9.50
C LEU A 47 -10.78 4.29 7.99
N VAL A 48 -11.07 5.53 7.58
CA VAL A 48 -10.93 5.97 6.17
C VAL A 48 -9.49 5.82 5.69
N HIS A 49 -8.51 6.26 6.48
CA HIS A 49 -7.10 6.13 6.13
C HIS A 49 -6.66 4.66 6.04
N THR A 50 -7.13 3.82 6.96
CA THR A 50 -6.85 2.38 6.97
C THR A 50 -7.42 1.72 5.71
N VAL A 51 -8.70 1.92 5.41
CA VAL A 51 -9.34 1.38 4.20
C VAL A 51 -8.64 1.88 2.93
N GLY A 52 -8.28 3.17 2.90
CA GLY A 52 -7.52 3.77 1.80
C GLY A 52 -6.19 3.07 1.56
N ILE A 53 -5.34 2.93 2.59
CA ILE A 53 -4.05 2.24 2.48
C ILE A 53 -4.23 0.78 2.09
N PHE A 54 -5.16 0.05 2.71
CA PHE A 54 -5.40 -1.35 2.37
C PHE A 54 -5.80 -1.51 0.90
N SER A 55 -6.67 -0.65 0.39
CA SER A 55 -7.06 -0.67 -1.03
C SER A 55 -5.88 -0.44 -1.97
N LEU A 56 -5.01 0.52 -1.64
CA LEU A 56 -3.80 0.82 -2.41
C LEU A 56 -2.82 -0.37 -2.39
N VAL A 57 -2.62 -0.98 -1.22
CA VAL A 57 -1.73 -2.14 -1.07
C VAL A 57 -2.25 -3.33 -1.86
N ILE A 58 -3.57 -3.61 -1.80
CA ILE A 58 -4.19 -4.67 -2.59
C ILE A 58 -4.03 -4.40 -4.09
N PHE A 59 -4.24 -3.16 -4.52
CA PHE A 59 -4.04 -2.75 -5.91
C PHE A 59 -2.59 -2.94 -6.36
N CYS A 60 -1.63 -2.48 -5.56
CA CYS A 60 -0.21 -2.66 -5.84
C CYS A 60 0.18 -4.15 -5.89
N ALA A 61 -0.37 -4.97 -4.99
CA ALA A 61 -0.17 -6.41 -5.02
C ALA A 61 -0.77 -7.07 -6.27
N MET A 62 -1.95 -6.65 -6.72
CA MET A 62 -2.55 -7.13 -7.97
C MET A 62 -1.68 -6.80 -9.19
N LEU A 63 -1.12 -5.59 -9.25
CA LEU A 63 -0.18 -5.20 -10.31
C LEU A 63 1.11 -6.01 -10.26
N ALA A 64 1.66 -6.21 -9.05
CA ALA A 64 2.87 -7.01 -8.86
C ALA A 64 2.70 -8.46 -9.31
N LEU A 65 1.51 -9.04 -9.18
CA LEU A 65 1.21 -10.41 -9.63
C LEU A 65 1.12 -10.57 -11.15
N LYS A 66 1.01 -9.48 -11.91
CA LYS A 66 0.93 -9.46 -13.39
C LYS A 66 2.11 -8.75 -14.05
N PHE A 67 3.14 -8.41 -13.27
CA PHE A 67 4.22 -7.54 -13.73
C PHE A 67 5.12 -8.23 -14.76
N ASP A 68 5.27 -9.54 -14.65
CA ASP A 68 5.99 -10.40 -15.59
C ASP A 68 5.37 -10.38 -16.99
N ASP A 69 4.04 -10.45 -17.10
CA ASP A 69 3.32 -10.32 -18.37
C ASP A 69 3.59 -8.94 -19.03
N LEU A 70 3.59 -7.86 -18.23
CA LEU A 70 3.88 -6.51 -18.72
C LEU A 70 5.30 -6.38 -19.27
N ILE A 71 6.29 -7.00 -18.61
CA ILE A 71 7.67 -7.01 -19.09
C ILE A 71 7.79 -7.80 -20.39
N LEU A 72 7.11 -8.93 -20.52
CA LEU A 72 7.11 -9.72 -21.76
C LEU A 72 6.52 -8.91 -22.93
N ASP A 73 5.39 -8.23 -22.72
CA ASP A 73 4.78 -7.35 -23.73
C ASP A 73 5.72 -6.21 -24.14
N LEU A 74 6.40 -5.58 -23.17
CA LEU A 74 7.35 -4.51 -23.44
C LEU A 74 8.55 -5.01 -24.23
N VAL A 75 9.14 -6.14 -23.83
CA VAL A 75 10.29 -6.76 -24.51
C VAL A 75 9.91 -7.19 -25.93
N ALA A 76 8.69 -7.68 -26.15
CA ALA A 76 8.18 -8.03 -27.48
C ALA A 76 8.09 -6.81 -28.42
N ILE A 77 7.71 -5.64 -27.90
CA ILE A 77 7.66 -4.39 -28.69
C ILE A 77 9.06 -3.95 -29.15
N PHE A 78 10.10 -4.18 -28.33
CA PHE A 78 11.50 -3.90 -28.69
C PHE A 78 12.21 -5.09 -29.38
N GLY A 79 11.46 -6.15 -29.71
CA GLY A 79 11.96 -7.52 -29.88
C GLY A 79 12.42 -7.94 -31.28
N SER A 80 13.38 -7.25 -31.89
CA SER A 80 14.09 -7.80 -33.06
C SER A 80 15.49 -8.35 -32.74
N SER A 81 15.85 -8.50 -31.46
CA SER A 81 17.21 -8.86 -31.04
C SER A 81 17.27 -10.23 -30.35
N GLN A 82 18.40 -10.94 -30.49
CA GLN A 82 18.61 -12.26 -29.88
C GLN A 82 18.47 -12.24 -28.34
N TRP A 83 18.64 -11.07 -27.72
CA TRP A 83 18.46 -10.84 -26.28
C TRP A 83 16.99 -10.96 -25.85
N SER A 84 16.04 -10.45 -26.64
CA SER A 84 14.60 -10.52 -26.29
C SER A 84 14.09 -11.96 -26.26
N GLY A 85 14.60 -12.82 -27.13
CA GLY A 85 14.27 -14.26 -27.14
C GLY A 85 14.77 -15.00 -25.89
N GLN A 86 15.99 -14.71 -25.43
CA GLN A 86 16.53 -15.32 -24.20
C GLN A 86 15.78 -14.89 -22.94
N VAL A 87 15.37 -13.63 -22.89
CA VAL A 87 14.57 -13.08 -21.79
C VAL A 87 13.19 -13.73 -21.75
N GLN A 88 12.53 -13.86 -22.90
CA GLN A 88 11.23 -14.53 -23.02
C GLN A 88 11.30 -16.00 -22.60
N GLU A 89 12.26 -16.77 -23.11
CA GLU A 89 12.43 -18.19 -22.76
C GLU A 89 12.75 -18.39 -21.27
N SER A 90 13.54 -17.49 -20.67
CA SER A 90 13.88 -17.53 -19.24
C SER A 90 12.68 -17.19 -18.33
N LEU A 91 11.81 -16.29 -18.76
CA LEU A 91 10.60 -15.89 -18.04
C LEU A 91 9.50 -16.96 -18.14
N GLU A 92 9.29 -17.55 -19.32
CA GLU A 92 8.30 -18.62 -19.52
C GLU A 92 8.64 -19.90 -18.74
N LEU A 93 9.92 -20.31 -18.70
CA LEU A 93 10.33 -21.52 -17.97
C LEU A 93 10.22 -21.39 -16.44
N GLN A 94 10.13 -20.18 -15.90
CA GLN A 94 10.10 -19.95 -14.47
C GLN A 94 8.69 -19.80 -13.88
N LEU A 95 7.60 -20.01 -14.62
CA LEU A 95 6.21 -19.68 -14.21
C LEU A 95 5.71 -20.21 -12.84
N THR A 96 6.35 -21.20 -12.20
CA THR A 96 6.06 -21.60 -10.81
C THR A 96 6.83 -20.79 -9.75
N TYR A 97 8.05 -20.33 -10.08
CA TYR A 97 8.87 -19.40 -9.30
C TYR A 97 8.68 -17.92 -9.73
N GLY A 98 8.02 -17.70 -10.87
CA GLY A 98 7.92 -16.44 -11.59
C GLY A 98 7.20 -15.36 -10.80
N LYS A 99 6.21 -15.72 -9.98
CA LYS A 99 5.50 -14.74 -9.13
C LYS A 99 6.39 -14.08 -8.07
N VAL A 100 7.34 -14.83 -7.51
CA VAL A 100 8.28 -14.26 -6.51
C VAL A 100 9.26 -13.32 -7.20
N ILE A 101 9.74 -13.70 -8.38
CA ILE A 101 10.67 -12.89 -9.18
C ILE A 101 9.95 -11.65 -9.73
N SER A 102 8.71 -11.78 -10.18
CA SER A 102 7.81 -10.69 -10.61
C SER A 102 7.61 -9.67 -9.48
N ALA A 103 7.37 -10.14 -8.25
CA ALA A 103 7.30 -9.29 -7.07
C ALA A 103 8.65 -8.59 -6.76
N MET A 104 9.79 -9.29 -6.89
CA MET A 104 11.11 -8.70 -6.68
C MET A 104 11.49 -7.67 -7.76
N LEU A 105 11.18 -7.95 -9.03
CA LEU A 105 11.39 -7.04 -10.16
C LEU A 105 10.50 -5.80 -10.03
N MET A 106 9.25 -5.97 -9.59
CA MET A 106 8.37 -4.84 -9.27
C MET A 106 8.95 -3.96 -8.16
N LEU A 107 9.51 -4.55 -7.09
CA LEU A 107 10.16 -3.78 -6.02
C LEU A 107 11.35 -2.95 -6.53
N ILE A 108 12.19 -3.54 -7.39
CA ILE A 108 13.32 -2.83 -8.01
C ILE A 108 12.82 -1.73 -8.94
N PHE A 109 11.79 -2.02 -9.75
CA PHE A 109 11.17 -1.05 -10.65
C PHE A 109 10.59 0.15 -9.90
N VAL A 110 9.80 -0.09 -8.85
CA VAL A 110 9.25 0.97 -7.99
C VAL A 110 10.35 1.75 -7.28
N ALA A 111 11.40 1.08 -6.79
CA ALA A 111 12.56 1.73 -6.19
C ALA A 111 13.32 2.62 -7.20
N GLY A 112 13.41 2.20 -8.47
CA GLY A 112 13.95 3.01 -9.56
C GLY A 112 13.06 4.20 -9.91
N LEU A 113 11.74 3.98 -9.94
CA LEU A 113 10.73 5.01 -10.20
C LEU A 113 10.79 6.15 -9.17
N LYS A 114 11.25 5.87 -7.94
CA LYS A 114 11.55 6.89 -6.92
C LYS A 114 12.43 8.02 -7.46
N TYR A 115 13.40 7.69 -8.30
CA TYR A 115 14.40 8.64 -8.82
C TYR A 115 13.95 9.33 -10.12
N ILE A 116 13.01 8.71 -10.85
CA ILE A 116 12.54 9.22 -12.15
C ILE A 116 11.37 10.19 -11.96
N LEU A 117 10.42 9.87 -11.07
CA LEU A 117 9.23 10.68 -10.89
C LEU A 117 9.42 11.73 -9.78
N PRO A 118 8.98 12.98 -10.00
CA PRO A 118 8.99 14.03 -8.98
C PRO A 118 7.82 13.83 -8.00
N TRP A 119 7.93 12.85 -7.11
CA TRP A 119 6.88 12.47 -6.15
C TRP A 119 6.30 13.63 -5.35
N ASN A 120 7.14 14.59 -4.96
CA ASN A 120 6.69 15.78 -4.22
C ASN A 120 5.70 16.61 -5.04
N ARG A 121 5.87 16.71 -6.36
CA ARG A 121 4.93 17.44 -7.23
C ARG A 121 3.61 16.70 -7.42
N ILE A 122 3.69 15.37 -7.51
CA ILE A 122 2.50 14.53 -7.65
C ILE A 122 1.68 14.57 -6.36
N ALA A 123 2.32 14.50 -5.20
CA ALA A 123 1.67 14.62 -3.90
C ALA A 123 0.97 15.98 -3.75
N SER A 124 1.68 17.09 -4.03
CA SER A 124 1.07 18.42 -3.98
C SER A 124 -0.08 18.60 -4.98
N PHE A 125 -0.01 17.95 -6.15
CA PHE A 125 -1.13 17.95 -7.09
C PHE A 125 -2.33 17.22 -6.48
N ILE A 126 -2.16 15.99 -5.98
CA ILE A 126 -3.24 15.21 -5.36
C ILE A 126 -3.89 15.97 -4.21
N GLU A 127 -3.08 16.59 -3.34
CA GLU A 127 -3.57 17.42 -2.22
C GLU A 127 -4.43 18.59 -2.70
N SER A 128 -4.08 19.22 -3.83
CA SER A 128 -4.86 20.34 -4.38
C SER A 128 -6.23 19.96 -4.97
N TYR A 129 -6.45 18.67 -5.30
CA TYR A 129 -7.74 18.17 -5.81
C TYR A 129 -8.55 17.43 -4.74
N LEU A 130 -7.95 17.14 -3.58
CA LEU A 130 -8.70 16.57 -2.48
C LEU A 130 -9.58 17.68 -1.89
N PRO A 131 -10.92 17.55 -1.91
CA PRO A 131 -11.78 18.47 -1.18
C PRO A 131 -11.41 18.39 0.31
N ASP A 132 -11.38 19.54 0.96
CA ASP A 132 -11.11 19.67 2.39
C ASP A 132 -12.24 19.03 3.19
N LEU A 133 -12.18 17.70 3.35
CA LEU A 133 -13.11 16.88 4.12
C LEU A 133 -13.05 17.17 5.63
N SER A 134 -12.32 18.20 6.05
CA SER A 134 -12.21 18.65 7.45
C SER A 134 -13.07 19.86 7.80
N SER A 135 -13.85 20.38 6.84
CA SER A 135 -14.72 21.55 7.03
C SER A 135 -16.21 21.22 6.88
N ASP A 136 -16.75 20.48 7.85
CA ASP A 136 -18.14 20.57 8.34
C ASP A 136 -18.25 19.92 9.73
#